data_AF-A0A8H5WVA5-F1
#
_entry.id   AF-A0A8H5WVA5-F1
#
_cell.length_a   1.000
_cell.length_b   1.000
_cell.length_c   1.000
_cell.angle_alpha   90.00
_cell.angle_beta   90.00
_cell.angle_gamma   90.00
#
_symmetry.space_group_name_H-M   'P 1'
#
loop_
_entity.id
_entity.type
_entity.pdbx_description
1 polymer ?
#
loop_
_entity_poly.entity_id
_entity_poly.type
_entity_poly.pdbx_seq_one_letter_code
_entity_poly.pdbx_strand_id
1 'polypeptide(L)'
;MFFNNLLVITAMAATGLATNLHVDIGCIKVGGTHDVCASDDAYSINGDTAQILCRLDANPTLVTVTWPAYYGDIYWTKEDCLVDAERNIIQHNGK
;
A
#
# COMPACT_ATOMS: atom_id res chain seq x y z
N MET A 1 23.97 25.91 15.27
CA MET A 1 23.75 24.57 15.85
C MET A 1 22.66 23.90 15.03
N PHE A 2 22.99 22.82 14.32
CA PHE A 2 22.05 22.08 13.50
C PHE A 2 21.24 21.15 14.41
N PHE A 3 19.92 21.33 14.49
CA PHE A 3 19.04 20.38 15.16
C PHE A 3 18.76 19.23 14.20
N ASN A 4 19.43 18.09 14.44
CA ASN A 4 19.05 16.80 13.90
C ASN A 4 17.68 16.43 14.46
N ASN A 5 16.63 16.60 13.66
CA ASN A 5 15.34 15.97 13.97
C ASN A 5 15.48 14.47 13.70
N LEU A 6 15.76 13.75 14.78
CA LEU A 6 15.73 12.30 14.88
C LEU A 6 14.33 11.84 14.50
N LEU A 7 14.18 11.26 13.30
CA LEU A 7 12.97 10.54 12.91
C LEU A 7 12.91 9.28 13.78
N VAL A 8 12.14 9.33 14.86
CA VAL A 8 11.84 8.17 15.69
C VAL A 8 10.90 7.29 14.88
N ILE A 9 11.45 6.36 14.10
CA ILE A 9 10.68 5.26 13.53
C ILE A 9 10.44 4.30 14.70
N THR A 10 9.30 4.46 15.38
CA THR A 10 8.77 3.42 16.26
C THR A 10 8.47 2.19 15.41
N ALA A 11 9.45 1.30 15.33
CA ALA A 11 9.25 -0.04 14.78
C ALA A 11 8.31 -0.79 15.74
N MET A 12 7.02 -0.77 15.42
CA MET A 12 6.07 -1.67 16.07
C MET A 12 6.48 -3.10 15.73
N ALA A 13 6.59 -3.95 16.75
CA ALA A 13 6.94 -5.35 16.60
C ALA A 13 5.84 -6.08 15.82
N ALA A 14 6.01 -6.19 14.50
CA ALA A 14 5.14 -6.97 13.64
C ALA A 14 5.39 -8.46 13.91
N THR A 15 4.47 -9.09 14.65
CA THR A 15 4.44 -10.53 14.84
C THR A 15 4.03 -11.20 13.53
N GLY A 16 4.96 -11.38 12.58
CA GLY A 16 4.90 -12.39 11.51
C GLY A 16 3.60 -12.57 10.71
N LEU A 17 2.84 -11.51 10.44
CA LEU A 17 1.61 -11.57 9.67
C LEU A 17 1.81 -10.88 8.32
N ALA A 18 1.41 -11.54 7.23
CA ALA A 18 1.45 -10.98 5.88
C ALA A 18 0.80 -9.59 5.81
N THR A 19 1.19 -8.77 4.83
CA THR A 19 0.57 -7.47 4.60
C THR A 19 -0.76 -7.69 3.88
N ASN A 20 -1.89 -7.21 4.40
CA ASN A 20 -3.17 -7.35 3.69
C ASN A 20 -3.54 -6.04 3.00
N LEU A 21 -3.72 -6.11 1.69
CA LEU A 21 -4.09 -4.98 0.85
C LEU A 21 -5.60 -4.91 0.67
N HIS A 22 -6.16 -3.78 1.08
CA HIS A 22 -7.56 -3.41 0.89
C HIS A 22 -7.65 -2.35 -0.21
N VAL A 23 -8.72 -2.38 -1.01
CA VAL A 23 -8.94 -1.42 -2.11
C VAL A 23 -10.23 -0.67 -1.81
N ASP A 24 -10.14 0.65 -1.60
CA ASP A 24 -11.29 1.47 -1.23
C ASP A 24 -12.19 1.77 -2.45
N ILE A 25 -11.63 1.84 -3.66
CA ILE A 25 -12.39 2.13 -4.89
C ILE A 25 -11.78 1.43 -6.12
N GLY A 26 -12.65 1.01 -7.04
CA GLY A 26 -12.27 0.43 -8.33
C GLY A 26 -11.58 -0.93 -8.21
N CYS A 27 -10.69 -1.23 -9.16
CA CYS A 27 -9.91 -2.46 -9.16
C CYS A 27 -8.45 -2.17 -9.51
N ILE A 28 -7.55 -2.93 -8.91
CA ILE A 28 -6.11 -2.90 -9.20
C ILE A 28 -5.61 -4.30 -9.57
N LYS A 29 -4.51 -4.41 -10.32
CA LYS A 29 -3.78 -5.69 -10.47
C LYS A 29 -2.54 -5.73 -9.62
N VAL A 30 -2.44 -6.71 -8.72
CA VAL A 30 -1.25 -7.01 -7.93
C VAL A 30 -0.38 -8.03 -8.66
N GLY A 31 0.91 -7.74 -8.81
CA GLY A 31 1.88 -8.59 -9.51
C GLY A 31 1.58 -8.77 -11.00
N GLY A 32 0.70 -7.93 -11.57
CA GLY A 32 0.24 -8.03 -12.96
C GLY A 32 -0.76 -9.16 -13.24
N THR A 33 -1.04 -10.04 -12.28
CA THR A 33 -1.85 -11.25 -12.48
C THR A 33 -3.14 -11.26 -11.66
N HIS A 34 -3.14 -10.72 -10.44
CA HIS A 34 -4.27 -10.82 -9.51
C HIS A 34 -5.09 -9.52 -9.49
N ASP A 35 -6.35 -9.58 -9.88
CA ASP A 35 -7.29 -8.47 -9.72
C ASP A 35 -7.78 -8.40 -8.26
N VAL A 36 -7.75 -7.21 -7.66
CA VAL A 36 -8.29 -6.91 -6.33
C VAL A 36 -9.19 -5.70 -6.46
N CYS A 37 -10.47 -5.84 -6.12
CA CYS A 37 -11.50 -4.83 -6.33
C CYS A 37 -12.10 -4.31 -5.01
N ALA A 38 -12.68 -3.11 -5.08
CA ALA A 38 -13.40 -2.46 -4.00
C ALA A 38 -14.74 -3.14 -3.72
N SER A 39 -14.64 -4.21 -2.93
CA SER A 39 -15.72 -5.07 -2.41
C SER A 39 -15.16 -6.43 -2.02
N ASP A 40 -13.97 -6.77 -2.52
CA ASP A 40 -13.31 -8.03 -2.24
C ASP A 40 -12.74 -8.03 -0.82
N ASP A 41 -12.56 -9.24 -0.27
CA ASP A 41 -11.76 -9.42 0.94
C ASP A 41 -10.32 -8.94 0.71
N ALA A 42 -9.65 -8.59 1.80
CA ALA A 42 -8.27 -8.13 1.77
C ALA A 42 -7.35 -9.14 1.06
N TYR A 43 -6.53 -8.66 0.12
CA TYR A 43 -5.56 -9.50 -0.57
C TYR A 43 -4.27 -9.60 0.23
N SER A 44 -3.93 -10.81 0.68
CA SER A 44 -2.72 -11.03 1.47
C SER A 44 -1.47 -11.09 0.59
N ILE A 45 -0.53 -10.18 0.83
CA ILE A 45 0.74 -10.06 0.13
C ILE A 45 1.86 -10.53 1.05
N ASN A 46 2.58 -11.54 0.59
CA ASN A 46 3.80 -11.99 1.23
C ASN A 46 5.00 -11.20 0.69
N GLY A 47 5.44 -10.19 1.44
CA GLY A 47 6.62 -9.40 1.10
C GLY A 47 6.53 -7.93 1.49
N ASP A 48 7.55 -7.19 1.08
CA ASP A 48 7.73 -5.74 1.30
C ASP A 48 7.46 -4.91 0.04
N THR A 49 7.20 -5.54 -1.11
CA THR A 49 7.11 -4.87 -2.40
C THR A 49 6.05 -5.52 -3.28
N ALA A 50 5.27 -4.71 -4.00
CA ALA A 50 4.35 -5.19 -5.03
C ALA A 50 4.29 -4.23 -6.23
N GLN A 51 4.01 -4.78 -7.42
CA GLN A 51 3.62 -3.98 -8.58
C GLN A 51 2.10 -3.92 -8.66
N ILE A 52 1.55 -2.71 -8.69
CA ILE A 52 0.12 -2.44 -8.72
C ILE A 52 -0.21 -1.71 -10.03
N LEU A 53 -1.11 -2.28 -10.83
CA LEU A 53 -1.70 -1.60 -11.98
C LEU A 53 -3.01 -0.95 -11.56
N CYS A 54 -3.04 0.38 -11.45
CA CYS A 54 -4.24 1.13 -11.10
C CYS A 54 -5.12 1.30 -12.34
N ARG A 55 -6.35 0.75 -12.29
CA ARG A 55 -7.33 0.85 -13.40
C ARG A 55 -8.47 1.84 -13.11
N LEU A 56 -8.29 2.69 -12.10
CA LEU A 56 -9.28 3.70 -11.69
C LEU A 56 -9.48 4.79 -12.75
N ASP A 57 -8.44 5.10 -13.50
CA ASP A 57 -8.45 6.12 -14.54
C ASP A 57 -8.55 5.53 -15.95
N ALA A 58 -8.97 6.36 -16.91
CA ALA A 58 -8.92 6.05 -18.34
C ALA A 58 -7.51 5.71 -18.87
N ASN A 59 -6.45 5.97 -18.09
CA ASN A 59 -5.08 5.62 -18.42
C ASN A 59 -4.45 4.77 -17.30
N PRO A 60 -4.43 3.43 -17.45
CA PRO A 60 -3.94 2.54 -16.41
C PRO A 60 -2.44 2.74 -16.19
N THR A 61 -2.04 2.95 -14.93
CA THR A 61 -0.64 3.23 -14.57
C THR A 61 -0.10 2.09 -13.72
N LEU A 62 1.06 1.56 -14.10
CA LEU A 62 1.77 0.56 -13.31
C LEU A 62 2.69 1.27 -12.31
N VAL A 63 2.52 0.96 -11.03
CA VAL A 63 3.34 1.54 -9.98
C VAL A 63 3.93 0.47 -9.09
N THR A 64 5.20 0.62 -8.76
CA THR A 64 5.84 -0.21 -7.74
C THR A 64 5.64 0.48 -6.39
N VAL A 65 5.14 -0.28 -5.43
CA VAL A 65 4.90 0.15 -4.05
C VAL A 65 5.72 -0.69 -3.10
N THR A 66 6.28 -0.05 -2.09
CA THR A 66 7.14 -0.70 -1.08
C THR A 66 6.70 -0.31 0.32
N TRP A 67 6.70 -1.26 1.24
CA TRP A 67 6.41 -1.12 2.67
C TRP A 67 7.30 -2.08 3.45
N PRO A 68 7.63 -1.83 4.73
CA PRO A 68 8.29 -2.84 5.56
C PRO A 68 7.57 -4.18 5.53
N ALA A 69 8.27 -5.29 5.29
CA ALA A 69 7.65 -6.62 5.30
C ALA A 69 6.80 -6.84 6.57
N TYR A 70 5.65 -7.49 6.41
CA TYR A 70 4.71 -7.75 7.51
C TYR A 70 4.11 -6.46 8.10
N TYR A 71 3.73 -5.53 7.23
CA TYR A 71 3.25 -4.19 7.62
C TYR A 71 1.87 -4.22 8.30
N GLY A 72 1.09 -5.28 8.10
CA GLY A 72 -0.31 -5.36 8.52
C GLY A 72 -1.26 -4.91 7.42
N ASP A 73 -2.34 -4.22 7.78
CA ASP A 73 -3.33 -3.76 6.80
C ASP A 73 -2.90 -2.46 6.12
N ILE A 74 -2.97 -2.45 4.79
CA ILE A 74 -2.72 -1.29 3.94
C ILE A 74 -3.90 -1.07 3.00
N TYR A 75 -4.14 0.19 2.63
CA TYR A 75 -5.32 0.60 1.89
C TYR A 75 -4.92 1.38 0.65
N TRP A 76 -5.36 0.92 -0.53
CA TRP A 76 -5.30 1.69 -1.76
C TRP A 76 -6.54 2.60 -1.84
N THR A 77 -6.30 3.91 -1.78
CA THR A 77 -7.38 4.91 -1.69
C THR A 77 -7.71 5.54 -3.04
N LYS A 78 -8.84 6.27 -3.09
CA LYS A 78 -9.30 7.01 -4.26
C LYS A 78 -8.36 8.13 -4.74
N GLU A 79 -7.45 8.58 -3.87
CA GLU A 79 -6.52 9.67 -4.13
C GLU A 79 -5.19 9.14 -4.66
N ASP A 80 -5.18 7.90 -5.18
CA ASP A 80 -4.00 7.15 -5.60
C ASP A 80 -2.91 7.11 -4.51
N CYS A 81 -3.34 7.11 -3.26
CA CYS A 81 -2.48 7.01 -2.08
C CYS A 81 -2.59 5.61 -1.47
N LEU A 82 -1.43 5.01 -1.20
CA LEU A 82 -1.31 3.86 -0.31
C LEU A 82 -1.14 4.37 1.12
N VAL A 83 -2.06 3.97 1.99
CA VAL A 83 -2.05 4.35 3.41
C VAL A 83 -2.08 3.12 4.30
N ASP A 84 -1.69 3.29 5.56
CA ASP A 84 -1.80 2.24 6.57
C ASP A 84 -3.18 2.23 7.26
N ALA A 85 -3.37 1.30 8.19
CA ALA A 85 -4.58 1.19 9.01
C ALA A 85 -4.89 2.45 9.85
N GLU A 86 -3.87 3.24 10.19
CA GLU A 86 -4.01 4.52 10.90
C GLU A 86 -4.24 5.70 9.93
N ARG A 87 -4.32 5.43 8.62
CA ARG A 87 -4.41 6.41 7.52
C ARG A 87 -3.16 7.29 7.36
N ASN A 88 -1.99 6.85 7.86
CA ASN A 88 -0.72 7.47 7.52
C ASN A 88 -0.34 7.12 6.07
N ILE A 89 0.19 8.09 5.33
CA ILE A 89 0.62 7.89 3.94
C ILE A 89 1.88 7.05 3.92
N ILE A 90 1.80 5.87 3.29
CA ILE A 90 2.95 5.00 3.00
C ILE A 90 3.59 5.46 1.68
N GLN A 91 2.76 5.65 0.66
CA GLN A 91 3.19 6.11 -0.66
C GLN A 91 2.10 6.93 -1.33
N HIS A 92 2.48 8.09 -1.86
CA HIS A 92 1.60 8.95 -2.64
C HIS A 92 1.97 8.80 -4.12
N ASN A 93 1.10 8.19 -4.93
CA ASN A 93 1.27 8.22 -6.39
C ASN A 93 0.61 9.49 -6.93
N GLY A 94 1.26 10.62 -6.64
CA GLY A 94 0.88 11.89 -7.22
C GLY A 94 1.14 11.86 -8.71
N LYS A 95 0.08 12.05 -9.50
CA LYS A 95 0.23 12.66 -10.81
C LYS A 95 0.59 14.14 -10.66
#